data_AF-A0A842Q352-F1
#
_entry.id   AF-A0A842Q352-F1
#
_cell.length_a   1.000
_cell.length_b   1.000
_cell.length_c   1.000
_cell.angle_alpha   90.00
_cell.angle_beta   90.00
_cell.angle_gamma   90.00
#
_symmetry.space_group_name_H-M   'P 1'
#
loop_
_entity.id
_entity.type
_entity.pdbx_description
1 polymer ?
#
loop_
_entity_poly.entity_id
_entity_poly.type
_entity_poly.pdbx_seq_one_letter_code
_entity_poly.pdbx_strand_id
1 'polypeptide(L)' 'TYSQGQGILTSTAAGEMATYTFQAIGQYGPDGKLRNHGSAFFNSNTSSSGQLSFLNKMIGVFADEIDAVGNSMTRVWELK' A
#
# COMPACT_ATOMS: atom_id res chain seq x y z
N THR A 1 -5.17 11.92 -12.13
CA THR A 1 -4.35 12.50 -11.05
C THR A 1 -3.13 11.65 -10.85
N TYR A 2 -2.00 12.25 -10.48
CA TYR A 2 -0.78 11.53 -10.09
C TYR A 2 -0.65 11.61 -8.56
N SER A 3 -0.26 10.51 -7.92
CA SER A 3 0.01 10.47 -6.49
C SER A 3 1.28 9.66 -6.21
N GLN A 4 1.97 10.03 -5.14
CA GLN A 4 3.12 9.31 -4.61
C GLN A 4 3.21 9.51 -3.10
N GLY A 5 3.81 8.56 -2.39
CA GLY A 5 3.95 8.66 -0.95
C GLY A 5 4.74 7.53 -0.33
N GLN A 6 4.83 7.56 1.00
CA GLN A 6 5.50 6.55 1.81
C GLN A 6 4.76 6.36 3.14
N GLY A 7 4.90 5.18 3.75
CA GLY A 7 4.25 4.86 5.02
C GLY A 7 4.89 3.73 5.79
N ILE A 8 4.39 3.51 7.00
CA ILE A 8 4.79 2.44 7.91
C ILE A 8 3.55 1.58 8.18
N LEU A 9 3.69 0.26 8.04
CA LEU A 9 2.75 -0.74 8.51
C LEU A 9 3.24 -1.24 9.86
N THR A 10 2.37 -1.22 10.87
CA THR A 10 2.66 -1.76 12.20
C THR A 10 1.72 -2.92 12.48
N SER A 11 2.27 -4.10 12.76
CA SER A 11 1.48 -5.23 13.23
C SER A 11 0.94 -4.94 14.63
N THR A 12 -0.38 -4.96 14.78
CA THR A 12 -1.02 -4.84 16.09
C THR A 12 -0.78 -6.05 16.98
N ALA A 13 -0.49 -7.21 16.39
CA ALA A 13 -0.26 -8.46 17.12
C ALA A 13 1.20 -8.63 17.58
N ALA A 14 2.16 -8.30 16.70
CA ALA A 14 3.58 -8.54 16.94
C ALA A 14 4.39 -7.27 17.22
N GLY A 15 3.82 -6.07 16.98
CA GLY A 15 4.57 -4.81 17.02
C GLY A 15 5.61 -4.66 15.90
N GLU A 16 5.72 -5.65 15.01
CA GLU A 16 6.60 -5.61 13.85
C GLU A 16 6.25 -4.46 12.92
N MET A 17 7.26 -3.90 12.26
CA MET A 17 7.09 -2.80 11.31
C MET A 17 7.57 -3.20 9.91
N ALA A 18 6.90 -2.68 8.90
CA ALA A 18 7.37 -2.65 7.52
C ALA A 18 7.16 -1.24 6.95
N THR A 19 8.00 -0.83 6.02
CA THR A 19 7.84 0.43 5.29
C THR A 19 7.39 0.15 3.87
N TYR A 20 6.73 1.14 3.27
CA TYR A 20 6.42 1.11 1.85
C TYR A 20 6.55 2.49 1.23
N THR A 21 6.87 2.51 -0.07
CA THR A 21 6.68 3.67 -0.95
C THR A 21 5.70 3.30 -2.05
N PHE A 22 5.00 4.28 -2.61
CA PHE A 22 4.08 4.03 -3.71
C PHE A 22 4.06 5.17 -4.73
N GLN A 23 3.65 4.82 -5.94
CA GLN A 23 3.27 5.76 -7.00
C GLN A 23 1.98 5.23 -7.65
N ALA A 24 1.08 6.14 -8.01
CA ALA A 24 -0.21 5.78 -8.58
C ALA A 24 -0.72 6.82 -9.58
N ILE A 25 -1.60 6.36 -10.44
CA ILE A 25 -2.43 7.19 -11.31
C ILE A 25 -3.88 6.87 -11.00
N GLY A 26 -4.70 7.90 -10.84
CA GLY A 26 -6.12 7.70 -10.57
C GLY A 26 -7.03 8.74 -11.19
N GLN A 27 -8.32 8.54 -10.97
CA GLN A 27 -9.36 9.45 -11.40
C GLN A 27 -10.57 9.36 -10.48
N TYR A 28 -11.29 10.47 -10.36
CA TYR A 28 -12.57 10.50 -9.66
C TYR A 28 -13.66 9.88 -10.55
N GLY A 29 -14.45 8.97 -9.96
CA GLY A 29 -15.66 8.46 -10.58
C GLY A 29 -16.84 9.42 -10.43
N PRO A 30 -17.96 9.17 -11.14
CA PRO A 30 -19.20 9.93 -10.97
C PRO A 30 -19.78 9.85 -9.55
N ASP A 31 -19.40 8.83 -8.79
CA ASP A 31 -19.75 8.63 -7.39
C ASP A 31 -18.87 9.44 -6.42
N GLY A 32 -17.99 10.29 -6.93
CA GLY A 32 -17.09 11.15 -6.16
C GLY A 32 -15.91 10.40 -5.51
N LYS A 33 -15.75 9.09 -5.76
CA LYS A 33 -14.65 8.31 -5.22
C LYS A 33 -13.42 8.38 -6.10
N LEU A 34 -12.25 8.55 -5.49
CA LEU A 34 -10.97 8.45 -6.19
C LEU A 34 -10.60 6.98 -6.32
N ARG A 35 -10.27 6.55 -7.53
CA ARG A 35 -9.75 5.20 -7.80
C ARG A 35 -8.36 5.30 -8.39
N ASN A 36 -7.36 4.78 -7.68
CA ASN A 36 -5.99 4.74 -8.17
C ASN A 36 -5.57 3.32 -8.54
N HIS A 37 -4.67 3.23 -9.51
CA HIS A 37 -3.87 2.04 -9.78
C HIS A 37 -2.40 2.43 -9.72
N GLY A 38 -1.57 1.56 -9.14
CA GLY A 38 -0.17 1.91 -8.93
C GLY A 38 0.70 0.73 -8.56
N SER A 39 1.92 1.06 -8.18
CA SER A 39 2.91 0.13 -7.65
C SER A 39 3.36 0.57 -6.26
N ALA A 40 3.58 -0.40 -5.38
CA ALA A 40 4.13 -0.21 -4.06
C ALA A 40 5.37 -1.08 -3.85
N PHE A 41 6.38 -0.50 -3.21
CA PHE A 41 7.65 -1.16 -2.90
C PHE A 41 7.76 -1.30 -1.39
N PHE A 42 7.87 -2.54 -0.91
CA PHE A 42 7.83 -2.85 0.50
C PHE A 42 9.20 -3.28 1.04
N ASN A 43 9.42 -2.98 2.32
CA ASN A 43 10.63 -3.34 3.02
C ASN A 43 10.32 -3.63 4.49
N SER A 44 10.75 -4.80 4.98
CA SER A 44 10.58 -5.21 6.39
C SER A 44 11.92 -5.48 7.08
N ASN A 45 12.99 -4.77 6.69
CA ASN A 45 14.39 -4.94 7.14
C ASN A 45 14.61 -4.97 8.67
N THR A 46 13.58 -4.77 9.50
CA THR A 46 13.64 -4.94 10.94
C THR A 46 13.59 -6.40 11.40
N SER A 47 13.21 -7.36 10.55
CA SER A 47 13.34 -8.79 10.87
C SER A 47 13.34 -9.71 9.63
N SER A 48 14.29 -10.66 9.57
CA SER A 48 14.30 -11.76 8.58
C SER A 48 13.31 -12.88 8.91
N SER A 49 12.64 -12.81 10.07
CA SER A 49 11.64 -13.76 10.56
C SER A 49 10.51 -13.03 11.25
N GLY A 50 9.25 -13.29 10.90
CA GLY A 50 8.14 -12.58 11.53
C GLY A 50 6.90 -12.50 10.66
N GLN A 51 5.82 -11.97 11.23
CA GLN A 51 4.53 -11.84 10.53
C GLN A 51 4.63 -10.98 9.26
N LEU A 52 5.46 -9.93 9.26
CA LEU A 52 5.61 -9.01 8.13
C LEU A 52 6.80 -9.35 7.23
N SER A 53 7.54 -10.43 7.52
CA SER A 53 8.75 -10.81 6.76
C SER A 53 8.49 -11.07 5.27
N PHE A 54 7.28 -11.48 4.90
CA PHE A 54 6.87 -11.67 3.50
C PHE A 54 6.86 -10.38 2.68
N LEU A 55 6.83 -9.21 3.32
CA LEU A 55 6.89 -7.91 2.66
C LEU A 55 8.33 -7.49 2.31
N ASN A 56 9.35 -8.21 2.79
CA ASN A 56 10.74 -7.83 2.54
C ASN A 56 11.08 -7.91 1.05
N LYS A 57 11.48 -6.78 0.46
CA LYS A 57 11.80 -6.66 -0.97
C LYS A 57 10.63 -7.04 -1.88
N MET A 58 9.40 -7.01 -1.35
CA MET A 58 8.20 -7.30 -2.14
C MET A 58 7.86 -6.08 -3.00
N ILE A 59 7.59 -6.31 -4.28
CA ILE A 59 6.98 -5.33 -5.17
C ILE A 59 5.53 -5.75 -5.37
N GLY A 60 4.60 -4.81 -5.16
CA GLY A 60 3.19 -5.04 -5.40
C GLY A 60 2.63 -4.08 -6.44
N VAL A 61 1.68 -4.56 -7.26
CA VAL A 61 0.72 -3.67 -7.92
C VAL A 61 -0.50 -3.53 -7.03
N PHE A 62 -1.16 -2.38 -7.06
CA PHE A 62 -2.32 -2.15 -6.22
C PHE A 62 -3.42 -1.38 -6.94
N ALA A 63 -4.62 -1.52 -6.40
CA ALA A 63 -5.77 -0.69 -6.72
C ALA A 63 -6.40 -0.23 -5.40
N ASP A 64 -6.75 1.05 -5.33
CA ASP A 64 -7.48 1.59 -4.18
C ASP A 64 -8.79 2.27 -4.60
N GLU A 65 -9.67 2.42 -3.62
CA GLU A 65 -10.84 3.27 -3.69
C GLU A 65 -10.87 4.13 -2.43
N ILE A 66 -10.89 5.46 -2.62
CA ILE A 66 -10.90 6.45 -1.55
C ILE A 66 -12.21 7.24 -1.63
N ASP A 67 -12.96 7.28 -0.53
CA ASP A 67 -14.20 8.05 -0.44
C ASP A 67 -13.96 9.54 -0.17
N ALA A 68 -15.04 10.33 -0.19
CA ALA A 68 -14.97 11.79 -0.04
C ALA A 68 -14.48 12.27 1.33
N VAL A 69 -14.51 11.42 2.36
CA VAL A 69 -14.00 11.74 3.71
C VAL A 69 -12.61 11.15 3.96
N GLY A 70 -12.05 10.43 2.98
CA GLY A 70 -10.68 9.91 3.00
C GLY A 70 -10.55 8.47 3.48
N ASN A 71 -11.65 7.72 3.69
CA ASN A 71 -11.53 6.28 3.96
C ASN A 71 -11.07 5.57 2.69
N SER A 72 -10.12 4.64 2.84
CA SER A 72 -9.53 3.91 1.72
C SER A 72 -9.65 2.40 1.90
N MET A 73 -9.94 1.71 0.79
CA MET A 73 -9.76 0.27 0.67
C MET A 73 -8.70 0.00 -0.40
N THR A 74 -7.55 -0.52 0.00
CA THR A 74 -6.45 -0.87 -0.90
C THR A 74 -6.31 -2.38 -1.03
N ARG A 75 -6.24 -2.86 -2.27
CA ARG A 75 -5.87 -4.25 -2.59
C ARG A 75 -4.51 -4.25 -3.23
N VAL A 76 -3.62 -5.11 -2.74
CA VAL A 76 -2.25 -5.25 -3.22
C VAL A 76 -2.04 -6.68 -3.70
N TRP A 77 -1.45 -6.84 -4.88
CA TRP A 77 -1.04 -8.11 -5.44
C TRP A 77 0.48 -8.10 -5.59
N GLU A 78 1.14 -9.11 -5.05
CA GLU A 78 2.56 -9.33 -5.27
C GLU A 78 2.82 -9.55 -6.76
N LEU A 79 3.77 -8.82 -7.31
CA LEU A 79 4.19 -8.99 -8.69
C LEU A 79 5.20 -10.14 -8.78
N LYS A 80 4.79 -11.25 -9.42
CA LYS A 80 5.60 -12.45 -9.67
C LYS A 80 5.60 -12.82 -11.15
#